data_AF-A0A922DLB1-F1
#
_entry.id   AF-A0A922DLB1-F1
#
_cell.length_a   1.000
_cell.length_b   1.000
_cell.length_c   1.000
_cell.angle_alpha   90.00
_cell.angle_beta   90.00
_cell.angle_gamma   90.00
#
_symmetry.space_group_name_H-M   'P 1'
#
loop_
_entity.id
_entity.type
_entity.pdbx_description
1 polymer ?
#
loop_
_entity_poly.entity_id
_entity_poly.type
_entity_poly.pdbx_seq_one_letter_code
_entity_poly.pdbx_strand_id
1 'polypeptide(L)'
;MALGPSCRHLCNQLKVKDGEMFGVKLRRRGRRRRRRRRRQGEVGKKVQKLQRIVPGGHVLQADNLLLQTANYILNLRLQVHVLKSVLSLHEQ
;
A
#
# COMPACT_ATOMS: atom_id res chain seq x y z
N MET A 1 -32.88 -39.25 -11.88
CA MET A 1 -31.69 -38.52 -11.38
C MET A 1 -30.85 -38.15 -12.58
N ALA A 2 -30.91 -36.91 -13.05
CA ALA A 2 -30.13 -36.42 -14.18
C ALA A 2 -29.31 -35.21 -13.74
N LEU A 3 -28.00 -35.31 -13.95
CA LEU A 3 -26.96 -34.35 -13.61
C LEU A 3 -27.16 -33.06 -14.44
N GLY A 4 -27.30 -31.92 -13.76
CA GLY A 4 -27.40 -30.61 -14.42
C GLY A 4 -26.01 -30.07 -14.82
N PRO A 5 -25.80 -29.63 -16.08
CA PRO A 5 -24.53 -29.02 -16.46
C PRO A 5 -24.47 -27.50 -16.17
N SER A 6 -23.43 -27.13 -15.44
CA SER A 6 -22.50 -26.01 -15.66
C SER A 6 -23.07 -24.59 -15.90
N CYS A 7 -23.20 -23.82 -14.81
CA CYS A 7 -23.40 -22.37 -14.80
C CYS A 7 -22.14 -21.57 -15.25
N ARG A 8 -21.70 -21.70 -16.51
CA ARG A 8 -20.67 -20.79 -17.06
C ARG A 8 -21.07 -20.01 -18.32
N HIS A 9 -22.25 -20.25 -18.90
CA HIS A 9 -22.58 -19.70 -20.22
C HIS A 9 -23.67 -18.61 -20.24
N LEU A 10 -24.34 -18.31 -19.12
CA LEU A 10 -25.44 -17.33 -19.10
C LEU A 10 -25.00 -15.88 -18.80
N CYS A 11 -23.78 -15.48 -19.17
CA CYS A 11 -23.34 -14.09 -18.91
C CYS A 11 -23.58 -13.10 -20.07
N ASN A 12 -24.08 -13.53 -21.24
CA ASN A 12 -24.15 -12.63 -22.39
C ASN A 12 -25.49 -12.68 -23.13
N GLN A 13 -26.58 -12.21 -22.52
CA GLN A 13 -27.82 -11.90 -23.24
C GLN A 13 -28.58 -10.67 -22.68
N LEU A 14 -27.88 -9.66 -22.15
CA LEU A 14 -28.52 -8.38 -21.84
C LEU A 14 -28.27 -7.38 -22.97
N LYS A 15 -29.21 -7.43 -23.92
CA LYS A 15 -29.60 -6.38 -24.89
C LYS A 15 -29.11 -4.99 -24.47
N VAL A 16 -28.13 -4.46 -25.22
CA VAL A 16 -27.81 -3.04 -25.21
C VAL A 16 -28.82 -2.36 -26.13
N LYS A 17 -29.92 -1.88 -25.57
CA LYS A 17 -30.80 -0.92 -26.23
C LYS A 17 -31.00 0.28 -25.29
N ASP A 18 -30.54 1.42 -25.77
CA ASP A 18 -30.88 2.79 -25.34
C ASP A 18 -30.58 3.16 -23.88
N GLY A 19 -29.29 3.07 -23.49
CA GLY A 19 -28.83 3.40 -22.13
C GLY A 19 -27.39 3.92 -22.04
N GLU A 20 -26.98 4.83 -22.94
CA GLU A 20 -25.58 5.32 -22.98
C GLU A 20 -25.11 6.08 -21.72
N MET A 21 -26.04 6.53 -20.85
CA MET A 21 -25.68 7.27 -19.63
C MET A 21 -25.34 6.39 -18.42
N PHE A 22 -25.89 5.17 -18.33
CA PHE A 22 -25.66 4.25 -17.20
C PHE A 22 -24.32 3.50 -17.32
N GLY A 23 -23.88 3.20 -18.54
CA GLY A 23 -22.61 2.52 -18.80
C GLY A 23 -21.37 3.33 -18.37
N VAL A 24 -21.39 4.66 -18.55
CA VAL A 24 -20.26 5.54 -18.18
C VAL A 24 -20.09 5.62 -16.66
N LYS A 25 -21.19 5.68 -15.88
CA LYS A 25 -21.14 5.71 -14.40
C LYS A 25 -20.54 4.44 -13.81
N LEU A 26 -20.90 3.26 -14.33
CA LEU A 26 -20.35 1.97 -13.90
C LEU A 26 -18.85 1.86 -14.25
N ARG A 27 -18.44 2.29 -15.45
CA ARG A 27 -17.02 2.34 -15.85
C ARG A 27 -16.19 3.28 -14.99
N ARG A 28 -16.72 4.46 -14.62
CA ARG A 28 -16.05 5.42 -13.70
C ARG A 28 -15.87 4.83 -12.30
N ARG A 29 -16.89 4.16 -11.74
CA ARG A 29 -16.81 3.48 -10.43
C ARG A 29 -15.78 2.34 -10.44
N GLY A 30 -15.74 1.54 -11.51
CA GLY A 30 -14.75 0.47 -11.69
C GLY A 30 -13.31 0.99 -11.72
N ARG A 31 -13.05 2.09 -12.46
CA ARG A 31 -11.72 2.74 -12.50
C ARG A 31 -11.28 3.26 -11.14
N ARG A 32 -12.17 3.89 -10.37
CA ARG A 32 -11.87 4.37 -9.00
C ARG A 32 -11.52 3.23 -8.06
N ARG A 33 -12.26 2.12 -8.09
CA ARG A 33 -11.96 0.92 -7.28
C ARG A 33 -10.61 0.29 -7.65
N ARG A 34 -10.30 0.16 -8.94
CA ARG A 34 -8.99 -0.33 -9.41
C ARG A 34 -7.84 0.56 -8.94
N ARG A 35 -7.99 1.89 -9.03
CA ARG A 35 -7.00 2.85 -8.52
C ARG A 35 -6.78 2.71 -7.01
N ARG A 36 -7.85 2.57 -6.22
CA ARG A 36 -7.74 2.34 -4.76
C ARG A 36 -6.99 1.05 -4.43
N ARG A 37 -7.31 -0.06 -5.09
CA ARG A 37 -6.61 -1.34 -4.89
C ARG A 37 -5.12 -1.25 -5.25
N ARG A 38 -4.78 -0.58 -6.36
CA ARG A 38 -3.38 -0.32 -6.73
C ARG A 38 -2.64 0.46 -5.65
N ARG A 39 -3.22 1.56 -5.16
CA ARG A 39 -2.63 2.36 -4.07
C ARG A 39 -2.43 1.56 -2.79
N GLN A 40 -3.42 0.75 -2.39
CA GLN A 40 -3.28 -0.13 -1.22
C GLN A 40 -2.12 -1.13 -1.39
N GLY A 41 -1.97 -1.73 -2.57
CA GLY A 41 -0.83 -2.60 -2.88
C GLY A 41 0.52 -1.87 -2.85
N GLU A 42 0.59 -0.63 -3.33
CA GLU A 42 1.80 0.20 -3.25
C GLU A 42 2.17 0.55 -1.82
N VAL A 43 1.18 0.90 -0.98
CA VAL A 43 1.39 1.15 0.44
C VAL A 43 1.90 -0.11 1.14
N GLY A 44 1.31 -1.27 0.87
CA GLY A 44 1.79 -2.55 1.41
C GLY A 44 3.26 -2.82 1.07
N LYS A 45 3.67 -2.57 -0.18
CA LYS A 45 5.09 -2.70 -0.59
C LYS A 45 6.00 -1.72 0.16
N LYS A 46 5.56 -0.48 0.39
CA LYS A 46 6.32 0.53 1.14
C LYS A 46 6.46 0.14 2.61
N VAL A 47 5.37 -0.34 3.24
CA VAL A 47 5.39 -0.85 4.61
C VAL A 47 6.36 -2.03 4.72
N GLN A 48 6.30 -3.00 3.80
CA GLN A 48 7.22 -4.14 3.81
C GLN A 48 8.68 -3.73 3.65
N LYS A 49 8.98 -2.73 2.82
CA LYS A 49 10.33 -2.16 2.72
C LYS A 49 10.76 -1.50 4.02
N LEU A 50 9.86 -0.76 4.66
CA LEU A 50 10.15 -0.06 5.92
C LEU A 50 10.42 -1.05 7.06
N GLN A 51 9.64 -2.13 7.15
CA GLN A 51 9.85 -3.21 8.14
C GLN A 51 11.24 -3.85 8.06
N ARG A 52 11.86 -3.89 6.86
CA ARG A 52 13.20 -4.44 6.65
C ARG A 52 14.32 -3.53 7.13
N ILE A 53 14.12 -2.21 7.06
CA ILE A 53 15.16 -1.21 7.38
C ILE A 53 15.07 -0.79 8.84
N VAL A 54 13.86 -0.76 9.41
CA VAL A 54 13.64 -0.35 10.79
C VAL A 54 13.99 -1.50 11.73
N PRO A 55 14.86 -1.29 12.73
CA PRO A 55 15.18 -2.31 13.73
C PRO A 55 13.92 -2.80 14.45
N GLY A 56 13.72 -4.12 14.48
CA GLY A 56 12.52 -4.75 15.04
C GLY A 56 11.23 -4.57 14.20
N GLY A 57 11.31 -3.99 12.99
CA GLY A 57 10.14 -3.63 12.19
C GLY A 57 9.30 -4.80 11.68
N HIS A 58 9.89 -5.99 11.49
CA HIS A 58 9.22 -7.16 10.91
C HIS A 58 7.99 -7.65 11.69
N VAL A 59 7.95 -7.41 13.00
CA VAL A 59 6.85 -7.84 13.89
C VAL A 59 5.82 -6.73 14.15
N LEU A 60 6.05 -5.51 13.63
CA LEU A 60 5.21 -4.35 13.91
C LEU A 60 4.14 -4.14 12.84
N GLN A 61 2.91 -3.85 13.30
CA GLN A 61 1.85 -3.32 12.44
C GLN A 61 2.15 -1.88 12.02
N ALA A 62 1.44 -1.38 10.99
CA ALA A 62 1.76 -0.11 10.34
C ALA A 62 1.85 1.08 11.30
N ASP A 63 0.91 1.23 12.24
CA ASP A 63 0.88 2.38 13.14
C ASP A 63 2.09 2.39 14.09
N ASN A 64 2.38 1.23 14.70
CA ASN A 64 3.55 1.06 15.57
C ASN A 64 4.87 1.13 14.79
N LEU A 65 4.88 0.66 13.54
CA LEU A 65 6.03 0.75 12.66
C LEU A 65 6.37 2.21 12.36
N LEU A 66 5.38 3.08 12.13
CA LEU A 66 5.60 4.50 11.89
C LEU A 66 6.16 5.20 13.13
N LEU A 67 5.62 4.90 14.31
CA LEU A 67 6.17 5.43 15.57
C LEU A 67 7.62 4.98 15.78
N GLN A 68 7.90 3.69 15.61
CA GLN A 68 9.26 3.16 15.73
C GLN A 68 10.21 3.74 14.69
N THR A 69 9.71 4.01 13.47
CA THR A 69 10.47 4.71 12.44
C THR A 69 10.86 6.11 12.87
N ALA A 70 9.94 6.87 13.48
CA ALA A 70 10.23 8.22 13.98
C ALA A 70 11.32 8.19 15.04
N ASN A 71 11.24 7.27 16.00
CA ASN A 71 12.26 7.06 17.02
C ASN A 71 13.61 6.69 16.41
N TYR A 72 13.62 5.78 15.42
CA TYR A 72 14.85 5.37 14.77
C TYR A 72 15.53 6.52 14.00
N ILE A 73 14.76 7.33 13.26
CA ILE A 73 15.27 8.52 12.58
C ILE A 73 15.88 9.50 13.59
N LEU A 74 15.21 9.75 14.71
CA LEU A 74 15.71 10.63 15.76
C LEU A 74 17.05 10.12 16.32
N ASN A 75 17.12 8.83 16.65
CA ASN A 75 18.33 8.21 17.18
C ASN A 75 19.51 8.31 16.20
N LEU A 76 19.27 8.04 14.91
CA LEU A 76 20.30 8.18 13.88
C LEU A 76 20.81 9.62 13.78
N ARG A 77 19.91 10.61 13.81
CA ARG A 77 20.29 12.03 13.78
C ARG A 77 21.14 12.42 14.98
N LEU A 78 20.75 11.98 16.17
CA LEU A 78 21.51 12.23 17.39
C LEU A 78 22.90 11.60 17.33
N GLN A 79 23.01 10.34 16.88
CA GLN A 79 24.31 9.67 16.71
C GLN A 79 25.23 10.44 15.75
N VAL A 80 24.71 10.87 14.61
CA VAL A 80 25.47 11.68 13.64
C VAL A 80 25.87 13.02 14.23
N HIS A 81 24.99 13.69 14.98
CA HIS A 81 25.31 14.96 15.63
C HIS A 81 26.43 14.80 16.66
N VAL A 82 26.35 13.79 17.53
CA VAL A 82 27.39 13.51 18.54
C VAL A 82 28.73 13.25 17.87
N LEU A 83 28.77 12.38 16.85
CA LEU A 83 30.00 12.07 16.13
C LEU A 83 30.61 13.31 15.47
N LYS A 84 29.77 14.15 14.84
CA LYS A 84 30.23 15.42 14.27
C LYS A 84 30.79 16.36 15.33
N SER A 85 30.12 16.49 16.46
CA SER A 85 30.60 17.31 17.58
C SER A 85 31.96 16.83 18.09
N VAL A 86 32.14 15.52 18.26
CA VAL A 86 33.42 14.94 18.69
C VAL A 86 34.52 15.20 17.65
N LEU A 87 34.24 15.03 16.37
CA LEU A 87 35.22 15.31 15.31
C LEU A 87 35.60 16.80 15.29
N SER A 88 34.63 17.70 15.42
CA SER A 88 34.91 19.14 15.45
C SER A 88 35.73 19.59 16.67
N LEU A 89 35.73 18.82 17.76
CA LEU A 89 36.59 19.09 18.92
C LEU A 89 38.03 18.60 18.70
N HIS A 90 38.24 17.59 17.84
CA HIS A 90 39.56 17.02 17.55
C HIS A 90 40.27 17.75 16.39
N GLU A 91 39.57 18.61 15.65
CA GLU A 91 40.15 19.48 14.61
C GLU A 91 40.56 20.88 15.13
N GLN A 92 40.49 21.12 16.44
CA GLN A 92 41.03 22.30 17.14
C GLN A 92 42.43 22.01 17.70
#